data_AF-A0A4Y2KKU7-F1
#
_entry.id   AF-A0A4Y2KKU7-F1
#
_cell.length_a   1.000
_cell.length_b   1.000
_cell.length_c   1.000
_cell.angle_alpha   90.00
_cell.angle_beta   90.00
_cell.angle_gamma   90.00
#
_symmetry.space_group_name_H-M   'P 1'
#
loop_
_entity.id
_entity.type
_entity.pdbx_description
1 polymer ?
#
loop_
_entity_poly.entity_id
_entity_poly.type
_entity_poly.pdbx_seq_one_letter_code
_entity_poly.pdbx_strand_id
1 'polypeptide(L)'
;MCHENESWTRSLPIIWLGLRTTWWADFQSTPAELLYGESIRLPCNFYEGIKFQTQSEFVQKLKSTINDVKILPFSYHCKQNLFIFKDLQSCSHVFFGTDSVR
;
A
#
# COMPACT_ATOMS: atom_id res chain seq x y z
N MET A 1 11.02 5.78 22.82
CA MET A 1 12.06 5.81 21.75
C MET A 1 12.20 7.25 21.29
N CYS A 2 12.97 8.05 22.01
CA CYS A 2 13.28 9.42 21.61
C CYS A 2 14.59 9.35 20.82
N HIS A 3 14.51 9.54 19.50
CA HIS A 3 15.71 9.66 18.68
C HIS A 3 16.27 11.06 18.88
N GLU A 4 17.29 11.17 19.74
CA GLU A 4 18.08 12.38 19.96
C GLU A 4 19.07 12.56 18.80
N ASN A 5 18.55 12.74 17.58
CA ASN A 5 19.39 12.85 16.39
C ASN A 5 18.75 13.83 15.39
N GLU A 6 19.54 14.76 14.85
CA GLU A 6 19.09 15.84 13.94
C GLU A 6 18.41 15.33 12.66
N SER A 7 18.55 14.04 12.34
CA SER A 7 17.97 13.39 11.16
C SER A 7 16.70 12.57 11.44
N TRP A 8 15.83 13.05 12.34
CA TRP A 8 14.52 12.43 12.65
C TRP A 8 13.67 12.12 11.41
N THR A 9 13.86 12.87 10.31
CA THR A 9 13.23 12.64 9.01
C THR A 9 13.53 11.26 8.43
N ARG A 10 14.70 10.67 8.73
CA ARG A 10 15.04 9.29 8.33
C ARG A 10 14.21 8.24 9.07
N SER A 11 13.81 8.52 10.30
CA SER A 11 12.92 7.66 11.09
C SER A 11 11.44 7.95 10.83
N LEU A 12 11.11 9.05 10.16
CA LEU A 12 9.72 9.43 9.92
C LEU A 12 8.89 8.37 9.18
N PRO A 13 9.41 7.70 8.11
CA PRO A 13 8.66 6.66 7.43
C PRO A 13 8.32 5.48 8.35
N ILE A 14 9.24 5.05 9.23
CA ILE A 14 8.98 3.92 10.14
C ILE A 14 7.99 4.30 11.24
N ILE A 15 8.06 5.53 11.74
CA ILE A 15 7.13 6.05 12.75
C ILE A 15 5.71 6.12 12.18
N TRP A 16 5.57 6.66 10.96
CA TRP A 16 4.27 6.75 10.28
C TRP A 16 3.69 5.38 9.93
N LEU A 17 4.56 4.44 9.53
CA LEU A 17 4.16 3.07 9.30
C LEU A 17 3.63 2.44 10.59
N GLY A 18 4.37 2.58 11.69
CA GLY A 18 3.95 2.14 13.02
C GLY A 18 2.57 2.67 13.39
N LEU A 19 2.39 4.00 13.36
CA LEU A 19 1.12 4.69 13.61
C LEU A 19 -0.06 4.17 12.77
N ARG A 20 0.18 3.77 11.52
CA ARG A 20 -0.89 3.24 10.66
C ARG A 20 -1.22 1.79 10.97
N THR A 21 -0.25 1.03 11.47
CA THR A 21 -0.41 -0.40 11.78
C THR A 21 -0.71 -0.68 13.25
N THR A 22 -0.63 0.32 14.13
CA THR A 22 -0.93 0.15 15.55
C THR A 22 -2.39 -0.20 15.77
N TRP A 23 -2.64 -1.18 16.63
CA TRP A 23 -3.99 -1.55 17.03
C TRP A 23 -4.63 -0.41 17.83
N TRP A 24 -5.80 0.05 17.39
CA TRP A 24 -6.60 1.02 18.11
C TRP A 24 -7.76 0.31 18.80
N ALA A 25 -7.66 0.16 20.12
CA ALA A 25 -8.62 -0.61 20.92
C ALA A 25 -10.05 -0.05 20.85
N ASP A 26 -10.21 1.29 20.82
CA ASP A 26 -11.52 1.94 20.78
C ASP A 26 -12.35 1.55 19.54
N PHE A 27 -11.67 1.40 18.40
CA PHE A 27 -12.30 1.01 17.13
C PHE A 27 -12.15 -0.48 16.81
N GLN A 28 -11.40 -1.21 17.63
CA GLN A 28 -11.00 -2.60 17.40
C GLN A 28 -10.47 -2.79 15.96
N SER A 29 -9.59 -1.88 15.53
CA SER A 29 -9.03 -1.87 14.17
C SER A 29 -7.73 -1.06 14.14
N THR A 30 -6.96 -1.20 13.06
CA THR A 30 -5.80 -0.35 12.81
C THR A 30 -6.21 0.91 12.01
N PRO A 31 -5.52 2.05 12.17
CA PRO A 31 -5.81 3.24 11.37
C PRO A 31 -5.72 3.02 9.85
N ALA A 32 -4.83 2.12 9.39
CA ALA A 32 -4.78 1.71 7.99
C ALA A 32 -6.07 1.03 7.52
N GLU A 33 -6.62 0.11 8.31
CA GLU A 33 -7.88 -0.57 7.99
C GLU A 33 -9.05 0.41 7.95
N LEU A 34 -9.07 1.42 8.83
CA LEU A 34 -10.11 2.45 8.83
C LEU A 34 -10.02 3.37 7.61
N LEU A 35 -8.80 3.72 7.18
CA LEU A 35 -8.58 4.67 6.08
C LEU A 35 -8.69 4.00 4.70
N TYR A 36 -8.09 2.82 4.56
CA TYR A 36 -7.98 2.12 3.28
C TYR A 36 -8.96 0.96 3.14
N GLY A 37 -9.66 0.59 4.22
CA GLY A 37 -10.48 -0.62 4.25
C GLY A 37 -9.66 -1.91 4.39
N GLU A 38 -8.33 -1.84 4.45
CA GLU A 38 -7.47 -3.02 4.48
C GLU A 38 -6.18 -2.77 5.29
N SER A 39 -5.60 -3.84 5.83
CA SER A 39 -4.37 -3.77 6.60
C SER A 39 -3.16 -3.64 5.68
N ILE A 40 -2.19 -2.82 6.09
CA ILE A 40 -0.92 -2.67 5.34
C ILE A 40 -0.10 -3.95 5.50
N ARG A 41 0.32 -4.53 4.37
CA ARG A 41 1.27 -5.66 4.37
C ARG A 41 2.67 -5.14 4.62
N LEU A 42 3.22 -5.46 5.79
CA LEU A 42 4.61 -5.15 6.12
C LEU A 42 5.56 -6.16 5.45
N PRO A 43 6.79 -5.78 5.08
CA PRO A 43 7.80 -6.69 4.54
C PRO A 43 8.13 -7.87 5.46
N CYS A 44 7.91 -7.71 6.77
CA CYS A 44 8.11 -8.75 7.79
C CYS A 44 6.86 -9.63 8.02
N ASN A 45 5.72 -9.29 7.41
CA ASN A 45 4.49 -10.07 7.53
C ASN A 45 4.52 -11.25 6.53
N PHE A 46 5.42 -12.20 6.79
CA PHE A 46 5.44 -13.50 6.13
C PHE A 46 4.39 -14.41 6.74
N TYR A 47 3.11 -14.19 6.41
CA TYR A 47 2.05 -15.09 6.85
C TYR A 47 1.15 -15.45 5.68
N GLU A 48 1.23 -16.71 5.27
CA GLU A 48 0.23 -17.37 4.43
C GLU A 48 -1.04 -17.59 5.27
N GLY A 49 -2.12 -16.89 4.92
CA GLY A 49 -3.47 -17.26 5.33
C GLY A 49 -3.85 -17.03 6.80
N ILE A 50 -3.49 -15.90 7.42
CA ILE A 50 -4.13 -15.52 8.69
C ILE A 50 -5.59 -15.15 8.42
N LYS A 51 -6.51 -15.98 8.89
CA LYS A 51 -7.93 -15.64 9.00
C LYS A 51 -8.03 -14.44 9.92
N PHE A 52 -8.45 -13.30 9.36
CA PHE A 52 -8.67 -12.07 10.10
C PHE A 52 -9.46 -12.36 11.38
N GLN A 53 -8.90 -11.95 12.51
CA GLN A 53 -9.60 -11.86 13.78
C GLN A 53 -10.92 -11.12 13.57
N THR A 54 -11.95 -11.47 14.35
CA THR A 54 -13.32 -10.94 14.26
C THR A 54 -13.27 -9.42 14.06
N GLN A 55 -13.45 -8.96 12.82
CA GLN A 55 -13.42 -7.54 12.52
C GLN A 55 -14.62 -6.89 13.20
N SER A 56 -14.39 -5.76 13.86
CA SER A 56 -15.44 -4.93 14.45
C SER A 56 -16.61 -4.78 13.48
N GLU A 57 -17.85 -4.85 13.98
CA GLU A 57 -19.05 -4.63 13.18
C GLU A 57 -18.98 -3.33 12.39
N PHE A 58 -18.33 -2.30 12.96
CA PHE A 58 -18.08 -1.04 12.28
C PHE A 58 -17.21 -1.19 11.03
N VAL A 59 -16.09 -1.92 11.13
CA VAL A 59 -15.17 -2.16 10.00
C VAL A 59 -15.84 -3.01 8.93
N GLN A 60 -16.63 -4.00 9.33
CA GLN A 60 -17.40 -4.82 8.39
C GLN A 60 -18.42 -3.97 7.63
N LYS A 61 -19.16 -3.12 8.32
CA LYS A 61 -20.13 -2.19 7.72
C LYS A 61 -19.44 -1.17 6.81
N LEU A 62 -18.29 -0.63 7.23
CA LEU A 62 -17.47 0.28 6.43
C LEU A 62 -17.05 -0.38 5.12
N LYS A 63 -16.48 -1.59 5.19
CA LYS A 63 -16.06 -2.38 4.01
C LYS A 63 -17.22 -2.66 3.07
N SER A 64 -18.37 -3.06 3.61
CA SER A 64 -19.58 -3.28 2.80
C SER A 64 -19.98 -1.99 2.09
N THR A 65 -20.01 -0.86 2.81
CA THR A 65 -20.38 0.44 2.24
C THR A 65 -19.40 0.88 1.15
N ILE A 66 -18.09 0.70 1.36
CA ILE A 66 -17.06 1.02 0.37
C ILE A 66 -17.18 0.12 -0.87
N ASN A 67 -17.45 -1.17 -0.68
CA ASN A 67 -17.64 -2.10 -1.81
C ASN A 67 -18.95 -1.83 -2.59
N ASP A 68 -20.01 -1.42 -1.89
CA ASP A 68 -21.27 -1.02 -2.50
C ASP A 68 -21.13 0.29 -3.29
N VAL A 69 -20.26 1.20 -2.83
CA VAL A 69 -19.76 2.34 -3.60
C VAL A 69 -18.78 1.81 -4.64
N LYS A 70 -19.29 1.10 -5.64
CA LYS A 70 -18.53 0.77 -6.85
C LYS A 70 -18.03 2.08 -7.44
N ILE A 71 -16.72 2.28 -7.39
CA ILE A 71 -16.05 3.20 -8.30
C ILE A 71 -16.48 2.72 -9.69
N LEU A 72 -17.26 3.54 -10.39
CA LEU A 72 -17.63 3.30 -11.79
C LEU A 72 -16.38 2.78 -12.48
N PRO A 73 -16.44 1.68 -13.27
CA PRO A 73 -15.29 1.26 -14.03
C PRO A 73 -14.84 2.48 -14.79
N PHE A 74 -13.68 3.03 -14.43
CA PHE A 74 -13.11 4.13 -15.18
C PHE A 74 -13.17 3.67 -16.62
N SER A 75 -13.83 4.46 -17.47
CA SER A 75 -13.76 4.20 -18.89
C SER A 75 -12.28 4.31 -19.22
N TYR A 76 -11.60 3.17 -19.31
CA TYR A 76 -10.22 3.07 -19.72
C TYR A 76 -10.20 3.46 -21.20
N HIS A 77 -10.27 4.76 -21.46
CA HIS A 77 -10.12 5.32 -22.81
C HIS A 77 -8.71 5.04 -23.34
N CYS A 78 -7.77 4.72 -22.45
CA CYS A 78 -6.50 4.13 -22.78
C CYS A 78 -6.67 2.61 -22.97
N LYS A 79 -6.99 2.19 -24.20
CA LYS A 79 -6.50 0.90 -24.67
C LYS A 79 -4.98 0.99 -24.60
N GLN A 80 -4.38 0.47 -23.53
CA GLN A 80 -2.93 0.45 -23.37
C GLN A 80 -2.34 -0.49 -24.42
N ASN A 81 -2.16 0.01 -25.65
CA ASN A 81 -1.17 -0.57 -26.53
C ASN A 81 0.17 -0.21 -25.91
N LEU A 82 0.79 -1.20 -25.26
CA LEU A 82 2.18 -1.11 -24.83
C LEU A 82 2.99 -0.71 -26.07
N PHE A 83 3.52 0.51 -26.05
CA PHE A 83 4.40 0.97 -27.12
C PHE A 83 5.72 0.25 -26.95
N ILE A 84 5.94 -0.77 -27.78
CA ILE A 84 7.20 -1.50 -27.87
C ILE A 84 7.91 -1.01 -29.13
N PHE A 85 9.14 -0.54 -28.97
CA PHE A 85 9.96 -0.13 -30.10
C PHE A 85 10.28 -1.35 -30.97
N LYS A 86 10.03 -1.27 -32.29
CA LYS A 86 10.15 -2.44 -33.20
C LYS A 86 11.54 -3.06 -33.15
N ASP A 87 12.56 -2.22 -33.06
CA ASP A 87 13.95 -2.68 -33.10
C ASP A 87 14.44 -3.22 -31.75
N LEU A 88 13.61 -3.15 -30.70
CA LEU A 88 13.96 -3.69 -29.38
C LEU A 88 14.29 -5.18 -29.44
N GLN A 89 13.67 -5.94 -30.36
CA GLN A 89 13.98 -7.36 -30.58
C GLN A 89 15.37 -7.59 -31.20
N SER A 90 15.87 -6.62 -31.97
CA SER A 90 17.18 -6.69 -32.64
C SER A 90 18.29 -5.92 -31.92
N CYS A 91 17.96 -5.16 -30.87
CA CYS A 91 18.92 -4.38 -30.11
C CYS A 91 19.88 -5.29 -29.34
N SER A 92 21.18 -5.11 -29.55
CA SER A 92 22.22 -5.81 -28.78
C SER A 92 22.49 -5.17 -27.41
N HIS A 93 22.16 -3.89 -27.25
CA HIS A 93 22.39 -3.12 -26.03
C HIS A 93 21.14 -2.28 -25.71
N VAL A 94 20.83 -2.15 -24.42
CA VAL A 94 19.73 -1.32 -23.92
C VAL A 94 20.28 -0.40 -22.82
N PHE A 95 19.91 0.87 -22.85
CA PHE A 95 20.23 1.80 -21.77
C PHE A 95 19.26 1.60 -20.62
N PHE A 96 19.77 1.23 -19.46
CA PHE A 96 19.00 1.19 -18.23
C PHE A 96 19.25 2.45 -17.42
N GLY A 97 18.23 3.29 -17.26
CA GLY A 97 18.30 4.43 -16.37
C GLY A 97 18.24 3.95 -14.92
N THR A 98 19.39 3.86 -14.25
CA THR A 98 19.44 3.64 -12.80
C THR A 98 19.09 4.95 -12.10
N ASP A 99 17.83 5.10 -11.67
CA ASP A 99 17.43 6.18 -10.77
C ASP A 99 17.75 5.80 -9.32
N SER A 100 19.03 5.58 -9.03
CA SER A 100 19.51 5.38 -7.66
C SER A 100 19.98 6.71 -7.10
N VAL A 101 19.26 7.24 -6.12
CA VAL A 101 19.74 8.36 -5.29
C VAL A 101 20.81 7.84 -4.33
N ARG A 102 22.01 8.42 -4.38
CA ARG A 102 23.15 8.06 -3.54
C ARG A 102 23.20 8.90 -2.27
#